data_AF-A0A376VSX3-F1
#
_entry.id   AF-A0A376VSX3-F1
#
_cell.length_a   1.000
_cell.length_b   1.000
_cell.length_c   1.000
_cell.angle_alpha   90.00
_cell.angle_beta   90.00
_cell.angle_gamma   90.00
#
_symmetry.space_group_name_H-M   'P 1'
#
loop_
_entity.id
_entity.type
_entity.pdbx_description
1 polymer ?
#
loop_
_entity_poly.entity_id
_entity_poly.type
_entity_poly.pdbx_seq_one_letter_code
_entity_poly.pdbx_strand_id
1 'polypeptide(L)' 'MQKRAIYPGTFDPITNGHIDIVTRATQMFDHVILAIAASPSKKPMFTLEERVELAQQATAHLGNVEVVGF' A
#
# COMPACT_ATOMS: atom_id res chain seq x y z
N MET A 1 -11.66 -1.66 20.85
CA MET A 1 -10.22 -1.45 20.57
C MET A 1 -10.09 -1.26 19.06
N GLN A 2 -9.58 -0.12 18.58
CA GLN A 2 -9.34 0.06 17.14
C GLN A 2 -8.17 -0.82 16.69
N LYS A 3 -8.38 -1.67 15.70
CA LYS A 3 -7.37 -2.56 15.14
C LYS A 3 -6.74 -1.92 13.91
N ARG A 4 -5.45 -1.61 14.00
CA ARG A 4 -4.62 -1.13 12.89
C ARG A 4 -3.83 -2.29 12.31
N ALA A 5 -3.80 -2.41 10.99
CA ALA A 5 -2.98 -3.39 10.28
C ALA A 5 -1.94 -2.70 9.39
N ILE A 6 -0.81 -3.37 9.16
CA ILE A 6 0.21 -2.95 8.19
C ILE A 6 0.30 -3.99 7.08
N TYR A 7 0.27 -3.54 5.83
CA TYR A 7 0.50 -4.35 4.65
C TYR A 7 1.76 -3.84 3.93
N PRO A 8 2.96 -4.33 4.31
CA PRO A 8 4.22 -3.84 3.77
C PRO A 8 4.59 -4.52 2.45
N GLY A 9 5.27 -3.80 1.58
CA GLY A 9 5.74 -4.34 0.30
C GLY A 9 6.55 -3.33 -0.51
N THR A 10 7.21 -3.79 -1.58
CA THR A 10 7.90 -2.89 -2.51
C THR A 10 6.92 -2.23 -3.48
N PHE A 11 5.84 -2.92 -3.89
CA PHE A 11 4.79 -2.38 -4.77
C PHE A 11 5.33 -1.67 -6.02
N ASP A 12 6.11 -2.38 -6.82
CA ASP A 12 6.82 -1.87 -7.99
C ASP A 12 6.35 -2.54 -9.30
N PRO A 13 5.21 -2.12 -9.89
CA PRO A 13 4.19 -1.24 -9.30
C PRO A 13 3.19 -2.00 -8.42
N ILE A 14 2.22 -1.29 -7.84
CA ILE A 14 1.03 -1.91 -7.27
C ILE A 14 0.26 -2.69 -8.37
N THR A 15 -0.40 -3.80 -8.00
CA THR A 15 -1.07 -4.71 -8.96
C THR A 15 -2.49 -5.01 -8.48
N ASN A 16 -3.34 -5.56 -9.35
CA ASN A 16 -4.70 -5.97 -8.97
C ASN A 16 -4.72 -7.00 -7.84
N GLY A 17 -3.70 -7.84 -7.71
CA GLY A 17 -3.57 -8.75 -6.57
C GLY A 17 -3.32 -8.00 -5.25
N HIS A 18 -2.50 -6.95 -5.27
CA HIS A 18 -2.31 -6.09 -4.10
C HIS A 18 -3.60 -5.36 -3.72
N ILE A 19 -4.36 -4.88 -4.72
CA ILE A 19 -5.66 -4.20 -4.52
C ILE A 19 -6.68 -5.16 -3.89
N ASP A 20 -6.75 -6.42 -4.35
CA ASP A 20 -7.63 -7.43 -3.75
C ASP A 20 -7.28 -7.65 -2.27
N ILE A 21 -6.00 -7.82 -1.94
CA ILE A 21 -5.56 -8.06 -0.56
C ILE A 21 -5.87 -6.87 0.35
N VAL A 22 -5.55 -5.64 -0.06
CA VAL A 22 -5.85 -4.44 0.76
C VAL A 22 -7.35 -4.24 0.91
N THR A 23 -8.15 -4.50 -0.13
CA THR A 23 -9.63 -4.40 -0.08
C THR A 23 -10.25 -5.42 0.88
N ARG A 24 -9.67 -6.62 0.99
CA ARG A 24 -10.12 -7.62 1.97
C ARG A 24 -9.69 -7.24 3.39
N ALA A 25 -8.49 -6.66 3.54
CA ALA A 25 -8.00 -6.19 4.83
C ALA A 25 -8.86 -5.04 5.39
N THR A 26 -9.31 -4.10 4.55
CA THR A 26 -10.15 -2.97 4.98
C THR A 26 -11.52 -3.40 5.52
N GLN A 27 -11.99 -4.61 5.20
CA GLN A 27 -13.21 -5.19 5.76
C GLN A 27 -13.00 -5.82 7.15
N MET A 28 -11.75 -6.07 7.55
CA MET A 28 -11.39 -6.76 8.81
C MET A 28 -10.76 -5.84 9.84
N PHE A 29 -10.18 -4.72 9.42
CA PHE A 29 -9.44 -3.78 10.24
C PHE A 29 -10.02 -2.36 10.13
N ASP A 30 -9.99 -1.62 11.23
CA ASP A 30 -10.49 -0.25 11.26
C ASP A 30 -9.61 0.68 10.42
N HIS A 31 -8.29 0.40 10.35
CA HIS A 31 -7.32 1.17 9.57
C HIS A 31 -6.24 0.26 9.00
N VAL A 32 -5.91 0.44 7.71
CA VAL A 32 -4.87 -0.32 7.01
C VAL A 32 -3.79 0.62 6.49
N ILE A 33 -2.54 0.37 6.89
CA ILE A 33 -1.37 1.11 6.39
C ILE A 33 -0.73 0.29 5.27
N LEU A 34 -0.78 0.80 4.04
CA LEU A 34 -0.06 0.25 2.91
C LEU A 34 1.36 0.85 2.90
N ALA A 35 2.32 0.09 3.42
CA ALA A 35 3.66 0.60 3.71
C ALA A 35 4.63 0.23 2.56
N ILE A 36 5.06 1.25 1.80
CA ILE A 36 5.90 1.09 0.62
C ILE A 36 7.36 1.24 1.00
N ALA A 37 8.10 0.13 0.92
CA ALA A 37 9.52 0.12 1.25
C ALA A 37 10.37 0.69 0.12
N ALA A 38 11.30 1.59 0.42
CA ALA A 38 12.26 2.19 -0.53
C ALA A 38 13.01 1.12 -1.35
N SER A 39 13.45 0.04 -0.70
CA SER A 39 14.06 -1.16 -1.31
C SER A 39 15.15 -0.90 -2.39
N PRO A 40 16.13 0.01 -2.18
CA PRO A 40 17.10 0.39 -3.22
C PRO A 40 17.97 -0.77 -3.72
N SER A 41 18.24 -1.77 -2.87
CA SER A 41 19.01 -2.96 -3.23
C SER A 41 18.33 -3.82 -4.30
N LYS A 42 17.02 -3.69 -4.49
CA LYS A 42 16.25 -4.43 -5.50
C LYS A 42 16.18 -3.73 -6.85
N LYS A 43 16.71 -2.51 -6.97
CA LYS A 43 16.66 -1.67 -8.19
C LYS A 43 15.24 -1.58 -8.76
N PRO A 44 14.30 -1.01 -8.01
CA PRO A 44 12.91 -0.90 -8.46
C PRO A 44 12.80 -0.12 -9.78
N MET A 45 11.81 -0.48 -10.59
CA MET A 45 11.48 0.16 -11.86
C MET A 45 11.02 1.60 -11.64
N PHE A 46 10.25 1.84 -10.57
CA PHE A 46 9.71 3.14 -10.20
C PHE A 46 10.40 3.69 -8.94
N THR A 47 10.49 5.01 -8.84
CA THR A 47 10.96 5.70 -7.63
C THR A 47 10.04 5.41 -6.45
N LEU A 48 10.48 5.72 -5.23
CA LEU A 48 9.60 5.56 -4.05
C LEU A 48 8.38 6.46 -4.18
N GLU A 49 8.58 7.69 -4.63
CA GLU A 49 7.55 8.70 -4.83
C GLU A 49 6.52 8.23 -5.86
N GLU A 50 6.96 7.73 -7.01
CA GLU A 50 6.07 7.19 -8.06
C GLU A 50 5.25 6.00 -7.55
N ARG A 51 5.86 5.09 -6.79
CA ARG A 51 5.13 3.94 -6.22
C ARG A 51 4.10 4.35 -5.19
N VAL A 52 4.42 5.34 -4.36
CA VAL A 52 3.47 5.94 -3.40
C VAL A 52 2.31 6.59 -4.14
N GLU A 53 2.57 7.38 -5.17
CA GLU A 53 1.51 8.02 -5.96
C GLU A 53 0.62 7.00 -6.67
N LEU A 54 1.21 5.98 -7.31
CA LEU A 54 0.46 4.90 -7.97
C LEU A 54 -0.43 4.14 -6.98
N ALA A 55 0.10 3.83 -5.79
CA ALA A 55 -0.65 3.15 -4.74
C ALA A 55 -1.79 4.02 -4.20
N GLN A 56 -1.54 5.31 -3.94
CA GLN A 56 -2.56 6.27 -3.50
C GLN A 56 -3.71 6.36 -4.49
N GLN A 57 -3.42 6.48 -5.79
CA GLN A 57 -4.43 6.52 -6.84
C GLN A 57 -5.21 5.20 -6.91
N ALA A 58 -4.53 4.05 -6.85
CA ALA A 58 -5.16 2.74 -6.91
C ALA A 58 -6.09 2.45 -5.72
N THR A 59 -5.78 2.97 -4.52
CA THR A 59 -6.57 2.75 -3.30
C THR A 59 -7.44 3.94 -2.91
N ALA A 60 -7.55 4.99 -3.72
CA ALA A 60 -8.28 6.22 -3.38
C ALA A 60 -9.78 6.01 -3.03
N HIS A 61 -10.37 4.91 -3.50
CA HIS A 61 -11.76 4.53 -3.22
C HIS A 61 -11.93 3.83 -1.86
N LEU A 62 -10.84 3.47 -1.17
CA LEU A 62 -10.86 2.81 0.13
C LEU A 62 -10.64 3.84 1.25
N GLY A 63 -11.71 4.18 1.97
CA GLY A 63 -11.71 5.30 2.94
C GLY A 63 -10.87 5.09 4.22
N ASN A 64 -10.41 3.87 4.49
CA ASN A 64 -9.61 3.53 5.67
C ASN A 64 -8.21 2.97 5.34
N VAL A 65 -7.68 3.35 4.16
CA VAL A 65 -6.31 3.03 3.75
C VAL A 65 -5.42 4.27 3.83
N GLU A 66 -4.26 4.14 4.45
CA GLU A 66 -3.20 5.13 4.49
C GLU A 66 -1.98 4.59 3.75
N VAL A 67 -1.44 5.33 2.77
CA VAL A 67 -0.25 4.93 2.03
C VAL A 67 0.95 5.71 2.54
N VAL A 68 2.00 4.99 2.97
CA VAL A 68 3.21 5.59 3.56
C VAL A 68 4.46 4.99 2.92
N GLY A 69 5.37 5.84 2.45
CA GLY A 69 6.72 5.42 2.04
C GLY A 69 7.69 5.44 3.21
N PHE A 70 8.60 4.46 3.29
CA PHE A 70 9.67 4.40 4.31
C PHE A 70 10.95 3.70 3.81
#